data_AF-A0A1H5BZC8-F1
#
_entry.id   AF-A0A1H5BZC8-F1
#
_cell.length_a   1.000
_cell.length_b   1.000
_cell.length_c   1.000
_cell.angle_alpha   90.00
_cell.angle_beta   90.00
_cell.angle_gamma   90.00
#
_symmetry.space_group_name_H-M   'P 1'
#
loop_
_entity.id
_entity.type
_entity.pdbx_description
1 polymer ?
#
loop_
_entity_poly.entity_id
_entity_poly.type
_entity_poly.pdbx_seq_one_letter_code
_entity_poly.pdbx_strand_id
1 'polypeptide(L)'
;MQFDIWKTKRISLFLFEVREHFYAAGAPHWPDEEAENAIKYPVRFGIEPLALLRDVRLDEDGPLGIAASNAIRVSGTQRGMGNLIDMDPQPLLDAAGIPASWSEHQTVALNRTPGFTAEQVKPPKPPNRPPTGAGFVSDPKKRKAIELHAEDMAVAHYEREGWTVERLGKPYDLHCTRGREERRVEVKGTTGAATSVDLTINEVEHARDPQNTVDLFVVSDIKVDVRTDSYTASGGRVLHLHDWAPAEEDLRPRAFEYRLPLA
;
A
#
# COMPACT_ATOMS: atom_id res chain seq x y z
N MET A 1 12.82 -41.54 4.57
CA MET A 1 12.06 -41.08 5.76
C MET A 1 12.01 -39.56 5.94
N GLN A 2 12.63 -38.74 5.05
CA GLN A 2 12.61 -37.27 5.15
C GLN A 2 11.64 -36.61 4.14
N PHE A 3 11.20 -37.33 3.10
CA PHE A 3 10.25 -36.82 2.09
C PHE A 3 8.81 -36.65 2.62
N ASP A 4 8.35 -37.49 3.55
CA ASP A 4 6.95 -37.42 4.05
C ASP A 4 6.67 -36.19 4.90
N ILE A 5 7.67 -35.67 5.62
CA ILE A 5 7.52 -34.46 6.45
C ILE A 5 7.32 -33.21 5.57
N TRP A 6 7.83 -33.20 4.33
CA TRP A 6 7.66 -32.06 3.41
C TRP A 6 6.40 -32.16 2.53
N LYS A 7 5.73 -33.32 2.52
CA LYS A 7 4.42 -33.52 1.87
C LYS A 7 3.26 -33.05 2.77
N THR A 8 3.39 -33.17 4.09
CA THR A 8 2.33 -32.84 5.06
C THR A 8 2.46 -31.45 5.70
N LYS A 9 3.50 -30.69 5.36
CA LYS A 9 3.71 -29.34 5.90
C LYS A 9 2.61 -28.39 5.45
N ARG A 10 2.00 -27.76 6.45
CA ARG A 10 1.11 -26.62 6.29
C ARG A 10 1.89 -25.33 6.40
N ILE A 11 1.53 -24.33 5.60
CA ILE A 11 2.18 -23.02 5.62
C ILE A 11 1.16 -21.89 5.74
N SER A 12 1.65 -20.73 6.16
CA SER A 12 0.91 -19.48 6.01
C SER A 12 1.34 -18.84 4.69
N LEU A 13 0.36 -18.42 3.88
CA LEU A 13 0.57 -17.67 2.65
C LEU A 13 0.07 -16.24 2.85
N PHE A 14 0.94 -15.29 2.53
CA PHE A 14 0.57 -13.89 2.38
C PHE A 14 0.38 -13.64 0.88
N LEU A 15 -0.87 -13.40 0.49
CA LEU A 15 -1.23 -13.16 -0.90
C LEU A 15 -1.19 -11.66 -1.18
N PHE A 16 -0.52 -11.29 -2.27
CA PHE A 16 -0.41 -9.92 -2.74
C PHE A 16 -0.68 -9.85 -4.23
N GLU A 17 -1.23 -8.75 -4.69
CA GLU A 17 -1.29 -8.37 -6.10
C GLU A 17 -0.15 -7.40 -6.43
N VAL A 18 0.52 -7.57 -7.57
CA VAL A 18 1.49 -6.58 -8.05
C VAL A 18 0.73 -5.44 -8.74
N ARG A 19 0.88 -4.21 -8.25
CA ARG A 19 0.16 -3.02 -8.73
C ARG A 19 1.03 -2.01 -9.46
N GLU A 20 2.33 -2.02 -9.22
CA GLU A 20 3.28 -1.09 -9.84
C GLU A 20 4.47 -1.85 -10.40
N HIS A 21 4.98 -1.41 -11.56
CA HIS A 21 6.20 -1.95 -12.16
C HIS A 21 7.43 -1.68 -11.29
N PHE A 22 8.53 -2.36 -11.63
CA PHE A 22 9.80 -2.14 -10.97
C PHE A 22 10.33 -0.72 -11.22
N TYR A 23 10.84 -0.08 -10.17
CA TYR A 23 11.43 1.25 -10.22
C TYR A 23 12.65 1.34 -9.30
N ALA A 24 13.51 2.34 -9.54
CA ALA A 24 14.67 2.61 -8.72
C ALA A 24 14.28 3.41 -7.46
N ALA A 25 14.57 2.86 -6.29
CA ALA A 25 14.22 3.47 -5.01
C ALA A 25 14.92 4.82 -4.83
N GLY A 26 14.13 5.85 -4.52
CA GLY A 26 14.64 7.19 -4.22
C GLY A 26 14.95 7.41 -2.74
N ALA A 27 14.24 6.75 -1.82
CA ALA A 27 14.25 7.09 -0.41
C ALA A 27 14.32 5.84 0.48
N PRO A 28 14.99 5.87 1.65
CA PRO A 28 14.84 4.83 2.66
C PRO A 28 13.37 4.61 3.04
N HIS A 29 12.92 3.36 3.09
CA HIS A 29 11.54 3.02 3.44
C HIS A 29 11.46 1.88 4.45
N TRP A 30 12.30 0.85 4.30
CA TRP A 30 12.30 -0.27 5.24
C TRP A 30 12.95 0.11 6.57
N PRO A 31 12.56 -0.51 7.71
CA PRO A 31 13.09 -0.14 9.02
C PRO A 31 14.63 -0.18 9.10
N ASP A 32 15.26 -1.11 8.40
CA ASP A 32 16.72 -1.26 8.33
C ASP A 32 17.39 -0.25 7.38
N GLU A 33 16.66 0.27 6.39
CA GLU A 33 17.09 1.40 5.56
C GLU A 33 16.95 2.72 6.31
N GLU A 34 15.84 2.92 7.02
CA GLU A 34 15.58 4.11 7.82
C GLU A 34 16.58 4.25 8.97
N ALA A 35 16.87 3.14 9.67
CA ALA A 35 17.83 3.14 10.78
C ALA A 35 19.26 3.49 10.34
N GLU A 36 19.65 3.10 9.13
CA GLU A 36 21.00 3.34 8.59
C GLU A 36 21.05 4.54 7.65
N ASN A 37 19.90 5.18 7.38
CA ASN A 37 19.73 6.22 6.36
C ASN A 37 20.37 5.85 5.01
N ALA A 38 20.13 4.62 4.56
CA ALA A 38 20.76 4.05 3.38
C ALA A 38 19.77 3.19 2.58
N ILE A 39 19.79 3.31 1.25
CA ILE A 39 19.01 2.43 0.37
C ILE A 39 19.75 1.10 0.23
N LYS A 40 19.14 0.03 0.75
CA LYS A 40 19.65 -1.35 0.68
C LYS A 40 18.96 -2.15 -0.41
N TYR A 41 17.70 -1.81 -0.69
CA TYR A 41 16.87 -2.47 -1.68
C TYR A 41 16.57 -1.48 -2.81
N PRO A 42 17.50 -1.33 -3.78
CA PRO A 42 17.47 -0.25 -4.77
C PRO A 42 16.40 -0.42 -5.85
N VAL A 43 15.83 -1.61 -5.98
CA VAL A 43 14.74 -1.90 -6.92
C VAL A 43 13.50 -2.26 -6.12
N ARG A 44 12.41 -1.52 -6.36
CA ARG A 44 11.12 -1.68 -5.69
C ARG A 44 10.01 -1.86 -6.69
N PHE A 45 8.90 -2.41 -6.24
CA PHE A 45 7.66 -2.53 -6.99
C PHE A 45 6.51 -2.49 -6.00
N GLY A 46 5.35 -2.08 -6.47
CA GLY A 46 4.16 -1.91 -5.65
C GLY A 46 3.41 -3.23 -5.51
N ILE A 47 3.06 -3.59 -4.27
CA ILE A 47 2.22 -4.73 -3.96
C ILE A 47 1.03 -4.32 -3.10
N GLU A 48 -0.14 -4.88 -3.37
CA GLU A 48 -1.36 -4.68 -2.59
C GLU A 48 -1.72 -5.98 -1.84
N PRO A 49 -1.77 -5.97 -0.50
CA PRO A 49 -2.16 -7.13 0.29
C PRO A 49 -3.58 -7.59 -0.05
N LEU A 50 -3.79 -8.85 -0.43
CA LEU A 50 -5.12 -9.40 -0.73
C LEU A 50 -5.70 -10.21 0.42
N ALA A 51 -4.92 -11.15 0.96
CA ALA A 51 -5.38 -12.06 2.01
C ALA A 51 -4.22 -12.75 2.74
N LEU A 52 -4.49 -13.20 3.97
CA LEU A 52 -3.63 -14.10 4.72
C LEU A 52 -4.30 -15.46 4.84
N LEU A 53 -3.77 -16.46 4.14
CA LEU A 53 -4.21 -17.85 4.27
C LEU A 53 -3.33 -18.56 5.29
N ARG A 54 -3.95 -19.24 6.25
CA ARG A 54 -3.25 -20.06 7.24
C ARG A 54 -3.46 -21.54 6.92
N ASP A 55 -2.54 -22.36 7.41
CA ASP A 55 -2.68 -23.81 7.37
C ASP A 55 -2.84 -24.43 5.96
N VAL A 56 -2.22 -23.78 4.96
CA VAL A 56 -2.32 -24.15 3.54
C VAL A 56 -1.49 -25.40 3.23
N ARG A 57 -2.10 -26.36 2.53
CA ARG A 57 -1.46 -27.59 2.08
C ARG A 57 -0.59 -27.33 0.84
N LEU A 58 0.54 -28.03 0.74
CA LEU A 58 1.47 -27.99 -0.38
C LEU A 58 1.43 -29.26 -1.25
N ASP A 59 0.47 -30.13 -1.02
CA ASP A 59 0.25 -31.36 -1.80
C ASP A 59 -0.73 -31.08 -2.97
N GLU A 60 -1.13 -32.14 -3.67
CA GLU A 60 -2.02 -32.08 -4.84
C GLU A 60 -3.41 -31.52 -4.53
N ASP A 61 -3.85 -31.66 -3.28
CA ASP A 61 -5.14 -31.13 -2.80
C ASP A 61 -5.04 -29.66 -2.36
N GLY A 62 -3.83 -29.07 -2.39
CA GLY A 62 -3.58 -27.69 -2.01
C GLY A 62 -3.89 -26.68 -3.12
N PRO A 63 -4.23 -25.43 -2.78
CA PRO A 63 -4.64 -24.41 -3.75
C PRO A 63 -3.50 -23.92 -4.67
N LEU A 64 -2.25 -24.30 -4.39
CA LEU A 64 -1.09 -23.91 -5.18
C LEU A 64 -0.81 -24.86 -6.36
N GLY A 65 -1.37 -26.07 -6.33
CA GLY A 65 -0.93 -27.17 -7.18
C GLY A 65 0.54 -27.59 -6.95
N ILE A 66 0.97 -28.62 -7.67
CA ILE A 66 2.29 -29.24 -7.45
C ILE A 66 3.44 -28.30 -7.85
N ALA A 67 3.32 -27.58 -8.96
CA ALA A 67 4.37 -26.75 -9.51
C ALA A 67 4.77 -25.62 -8.54
N ALA A 68 3.81 -24.80 -8.12
CA ALA A 68 4.06 -23.70 -7.19
C ALA A 68 4.45 -24.22 -5.79
N SER A 69 3.85 -25.32 -5.34
CA SER A 69 4.24 -25.96 -4.07
C SER A 69 5.70 -26.42 -4.09
N ASN A 70 6.19 -26.99 -5.19
CA ASN A 70 7.60 -27.37 -5.33
C ASN A 70 8.51 -26.14 -5.41
N ALA A 71 8.10 -25.07 -6.08
CA ALA A 71 8.85 -23.82 -6.13
C ALA A 71 9.02 -23.19 -4.73
N ILE A 72 7.99 -23.25 -3.89
CA ILE A 72 8.07 -22.82 -2.47
C ILE A 72 9.05 -23.71 -1.69
N ARG A 73 9.02 -25.03 -1.89
CA ARG A 73 9.97 -25.95 -1.24
C ARG A 73 11.42 -25.63 -1.63
N VAL A 74 11.68 -25.37 -2.91
CA VAL A 74 13.01 -24.99 -3.41
C VAL A 74 13.42 -23.62 -2.86
N SER A 75 12.51 -22.65 -2.82
CA SER A 75 12.76 -21.34 -2.21
C SER A 75 13.27 -21.48 -0.77
N GLY A 76 12.65 -22.37 0.02
CA GLY A 76 13.06 -22.65 1.40
C GLY A 76 14.49 -23.20 1.54
N THR A 77 15.02 -23.93 0.54
CA THR A 77 16.42 -24.39 0.54
C THR A 77 17.39 -23.33 0.04
N GLN A 78 16.88 -22.34 -0.72
CA GLN A 78 17.63 -21.22 -1.29
C GLN A 78 17.49 -19.94 -0.47
N ARG A 79 17.32 -20.06 0.86
CA ARG A 79 17.22 -18.92 1.79
C ARG A 79 16.08 -17.95 1.46
N GLY A 80 14.97 -18.46 0.94
CA GLY A 80 13.77 -17.67 0.65
C GLY A 80 13.82 -16.90 -0.67
N MET A 81 14.68 -17.31 -1.61
CA MET A 81 14.71 -16.72 -2.94
C MET A 81 13.35 -16.91 -3.65
N GLY A 82 12.77 -15.85 -4.19
CA GLY A 82 11.50 -15.91 -4.91
C GLY A 82 11.62 -16.66 -6.23
N ASN A 83 10.58 -17.38 -6.61
CA ASN A 83 10.48 -18.10 -7.89
C ASN A 83 9.26 -17.57 -8.65
N LEU A 84 9.41 -17.31 -9.95
CA LEU A 84 8.31 -17.00 -10.84
C LEU A 84 7.71 -18.29 -11.38
N ILE A 85 6.40 -18.45 -11.24
CA ILE A 85 5.65 -19.62 -11.69
C ILE A 85 4.41 -19.11 -12.42
N ASP A 86 4.20 -19.62 -13.63
CA ASP A 86 2.95 -19.46 -14.34
C ASP A 86 1.93 -20.45 -13.79
N MET A 87 0.82 -19.94 -13.24
CA MET A 87 -0.24 -20.75 -12.65
C MET A 87 -1.56 -19.99 -12.67
N ASP A 88 -2.68 -20.72 -12.69
CA ASP A 88 -3.99 -20.16 -12.43
C ASP A 88 -4.13 -19.83 -10.92
N PRO A 89 -4.33 -18.56 -10.53
CA PRO A 89 -4.49 -18.17 -9.14
C PRO A 89 -5.90 -18.43 -8.60
N GLN A 90 -6.89 -18.82 -9.42
CA GLN A 90 -8.28 -19.00 -8.98
C GLN A 90 -8.42 -19.85 -7.71
N PRO A 91 -7.74 -21.02 -7.56
CA PRO A 91 -7.87 -21.81 -6.34
C PRO A 91 -7.34 -21.10 -5.08
N LEU A 92 -6.39 -20.17 -5.22
CA LEU A 92 -5.92 -19.32 -4.12
C LEU A 92 -6.95 -18.27 -3.74
N LEU A 93 -7.60 -17.65 -4.75
CA LEU A 93 -8.66 -16.67 -4.54
C LEU A 93 -9.87 -17.32 -3.84
N ASP A 94 -10.26 -18.52 -4.28
CA ASP A 94 -11.34 -19.30 -3.67
C ASP A 94 -11.00 -19.67 -2.22
N ALA A 95 -9.79 -20.15 -1.97
CA ALA A 95 -9.33 -20.48 -0.61
C ALA A 95 -9.23 -19.25 0.30
N ALA A 96 -9.01 -18.06 -0.27
CA ALA A 96 -9.02 -16.78 0.44
C ALA A 96 -10.43 -16.20 0.62
N GLY A 97 -11.47 -16.83 0.03
CA GLY A 97 -12.84 -16.32 0.04
C GLY A 97 -13.01 -15.02 -0.76
N ILE A 98 -12.18 -14.79 -1.78
CA ILE A 98 -12.24 -13.61 -2.64
C ILE A 98 -13.16 -13.93 -3.83
N PRO A 99 -14.35 -13.30 -3.94
CA PRO A 99 -15.27 -13.54 -5.04
C PRO A 99 -14.82 -12.82 -6.32
N ALA A 100 -13.89 -13.46 -7.04
CA ALA A 100 -13.35 -13.03 -8.33
C ALA A 100 -13.37 -14.20 -9.33
N SER A 101 -13.52 -13.89 -10.62
CA SER A 101 -13.40 -14.83 -11.73
C SER A 101 -12.16 -14.47 -12.54
N TRP A 102 -11.05 -15.16 -12.29
CA TRP A 102 -9.75 -14.83 -12.85
C TRP A 102 -9.73 -14.97 -14.38
N SER A 103 -10.42 -15.98 -14.91
CA SER A 103 -10.53 -16.22 -16.35
C SER A 103 -11.25 -15.11 -17.11
N GLU A 104 -12.07 -14.30 -16.42
CA GLU A 104 -12.84 -13.23 -17.03
C GLU A 104 -12.14 -11.87 -16.90
N HIS A 105 -11.69 -11.50 -15.70
CA HIS A 105 -11.31 -10.12 -15.39
C HIS A 105 -9.82 -9.94 -15.05
N GLN A 106 -9.05 -11.01 -14.77
CA GLN A 106 -7.62 -10.98 -14.40
C GLN A 106 -7.21 -9.86 -13.40
N THR A 107 -8.16 -9.41 -12.60
CA THR A 107 -8.03 -8.35 -11.59
C THR A 107 -8.83 -8.74 -10.37
N VAL A 108 -8.42 -8.22 -9.21
CA VAL A 108 -9.12 -8.47 -7.95
C VAL A 108 -9.65 -7.16 -7.41
N ALA A 109 -10.97 -7.05 -7.27
CA ALA A 109 -11.61 -5.89 -6.67
C ALA A 109 -11.23 -5.80 -5.19
N LEU A 110 -10.64 -4.68 -4.79
CA LEU A 110 -10.13 -4.42 -3.45
C LEU A 110 -11.23 -4.47 -2.38
N ASN A 111 -12.43 -4.00 -2.68
CA ASN A 111 -13.57 -4.04 -1.74
C ASN A 111 -14.03 -5.44 -1.35
N ARG A 112 -13.64 -6.46 -2.14
CA ARG A 112 -13.98 -7.87 -1.92
C ARG A 112 -12.87 -8.64 -1.23
N THR A 113 -11.78 -7.97 -0.86
CA THR A 113 -10.60 -8.63 -0.29
C THR A 113 -10.50 -8.35 1.20
N PRO A 114 -10.19 -9.37 2.02
CA PRO A 114 -10.05 -9.18 3.46
C PRO A 114 -8.80 -8.36 3.83
N GLY A 115 -7.78 -8.34 2.96
CA GLY A 115 -6.48 -7.80 3.28
C GLY A 115 -5.86 -8.47 4.51
N PHE A 116 -4.89 -7.81 5.11
CA PHE A 116 -4.40 -8.13 6.45
C PHE A 116 -3.65 -6.94 7.04
N THR A 117 -3.50 -6.93 8.37
CA THR A 117 -2.78 -5.90 9.11
C THR A 117 -1.34 -6.34 9.40
N ALA A 118 -0.45 -5.37 9.64
CA ALA A 118 0.92 -5.65 10.07
C ALA A 118 0.98 -6.49 11.37
N GLU A 119 -0.04 -6.43 12.22
CA GLU A 119 -0.12 -7.24 13.44
C GLU A 119 -0.35 -8.72 13.13
N GLN A 120 -1.16 -9.04 12.13
CA GLN A 120 -1.42 -10.42 11.70
C GLN A 120 -0.18 -11.09 11.06
N VAL A 121 0.77 -10.27 10.58
CA VAL A 121 2.03 -10.70 9.95
C VAL A 121 3.14 -10.96 10.98
N LYS A 122 3.09 -10.32 12.17
CA LYS A 122 4.15 -10.48 13.17
C LYS A 122 4.23 -11.94 13.64
N PRO A 123 5.43 -12.57 13.64
CA PRO A 123 5.60 -13.86 14.29
C PRO A 123 5.29 -13.74 15.79
N PRO A 124 4.80 -14.82 16.46
CA PRO A 124 4.55 -14.79 17.89
C PRO A 124 5.79 -14.32 18.64
N LYS A 125 5.61 -13.35 19.54
CA LYS A 125 6.69 -12.72 20.32
C LYS A 125 7.43 -13.81 21.10
N PRO A 126 8.77 -13.96 20.98
CA PRO A 126 9.51 -14.77 21.94
C PRO A 126 9.36 -14.14 23.35
N PRO A 127 9.25 -14.94 24.41
CA PRO A 127 9.06 -14.41 25.76
C PRO A 127 10.28 -13.59 26.18
N ASN A 128 10.03 -12.41 26.76
CA ASN A 128 10.98 -11.52 27.44
C ASN A 128 12.17 -10.97 26.62
N ARG A 129 11.89 -10.08 25.66
CA ARG A 129 12.77 -8.92 25.46
C ARG A 129 12.03 -7.63 25.82
N PRO A 130 12.60 -6.75 26.66
CA PRO A 130 12.06 -5.41 26.83
C PRO A 130 12.03 -4.73 25.45
N PRO A 131 10.98 -3.94 25.14
CA PRO A 131 10.90 -3.25 23.86
C PRO A 131 12.00 -2.18 23.81
N THR A 132 13.14 -2.51 23.20
CA THR A 132 14.13 -1.52 22.79
C THR A 132 13.77 -1.11 21.38
N GLY A 133 13.18 0.07 21.27
CA GLY A 133 12.71 0.65 20.02
C GLY A 133 11.33 1.22 20.24
N ALA A 134 11.27 2.55 20.32
CA ALA A 134 10.04 3.30 20.22
C ALA A 134 9.25 2.74 19.03
N GLY A 135 8.18 1.99 19.35
CA GLY A 135 7.35 1.37 18.32
C GLY A 135 6.69 2.47 17.52
N PHE A 136 6.74 2.36 16.19
CA PHE A 136 5.72 2.58 15.15
C PHE A 136 4.60 3.62 15.40
N VAL A 137 4.78 4.56 16.31
CA VAL A 137 4.06 5.81 16.37
C VAL A 137 4.80 6.65 15.37
N SER A 138 4.23 6.75 14.16
CA SER A 138 4.72 7.62 13.11
C SER A 138 5.11 8.95 13.73
N ASP A 139 6.39 9.34 13.64
CA ASP A 139 6.83 10.62 14.16
C ASP A 139 5.95 11.71 13.51
N PRO A 140 5.11 12.44 14.27
CA PRO A 140 4.18 13.39 13.69
C PRO A 140 4.89 14.49 12.90
N LYS A 141 6.12 14.85 13.29
CA LYS A 141 6.94 15.83 12.55
C LYS A 141 7.36 15.26 11.20
N LYS A 142 7.75 13.97 11.13
CA LYS A 142 8.08 13.28 9.88
C LYS A 142 6.87 13.25 8.95
N ARG A 143 5.71 12.84 9.48
CA ARG A 143 4.45 12.77 8.73
C ARG A 143 4.08 14.15 8.15
N LYS A 144 4.19 15.20 8.97
CA LYS A 144 3.90 16.57 8.52
C LYS A 144 4.89 17.07 7.45
N ALA A 145 6.17 16.72 7.55
CA ALA A 145 7.15 17.08 6.54
C ALA A 145 6.86 16.41 5.18
N ILE A 146 6.40 15.15 5.20
CA ILE A 146 5.97 14.42 4.00
C ILE A 146 4.73 15.07 3.38
N GLU A 147 3.70 15.35 4.18
CA GLU A 147 2.46 16.00 3.73
C GLU A 147 2.76 17.37 3.10
N LEU A 148 3.53 18.21 3.80
CA LEU A 148 3.88 19.55 3.32
C LEU A 148 4.66 19.50 2.00
N HIS A 149 5.64 18.59 1.89
CA HIS A 149 6.42 18.44 0.67
C HIS A 149 5.58 17.96 -0.52
N ALA A 150 4.62 17.04 -0.28
CA ALA A 150 3.69 16.62 -1.32
C ALA A 150 2.79 17.78 -1.78
N GLU A 151 2.25 18.59 -0.86
CA GLU A 151 1.48 19.79 -1.18
C GLU A 151 2.33 20.82 -1.96
N ASP A 152 3.58 21.06 -1.53
CA ASP A 152 4.50 21.98 -2.21
C ASP A 152 4.74 21.56 -3.67
N MET A 153 4.91 20.26 -3.91
CA MET A 153 5.06 19.71 -5.26
C MET A 153 3.78 19.87 -6.09
N ALA A 154 2.60 19.66 -5.50
CA ALA A 154 1.32 19.86 -6.17
C ALA A 154 1.10 21.33 -6.52
N VAL A 155 1.34 22.26 -5.58
CA VAL A 155 1.29 23.71 -5.83
C VAL A 155 2.21 24.09 -6.99
N ALA A 156 3.48 23.69 -6.92
CA ALA A 156 4.45 24.00 -7.97
C ALA A 156 4.12 23.36 -9.33
N HIS A 157 3.36 22.26 -9.35
CA HIS A 157 2.84 21.65 -10.58
C HIS A 157 1.74 22.53 -11.19
N TYR A 158 0.70 22.87 -10.43
CA TYR A 158 -0.43 23.67 -10.92
C TYR A 158 -0.03 25.12 -11.25
N GLU A 159 0.80 25.76 -10.45
CA GLU A 159 1.29 27.12 -10.75
C GLU A 159 2.07 27.16 -12.08
N ARG A 160 2.84 26.12 -12.39
CA ARG A 160 3.57 26.01 -13.67
C ARG A 160 2.62 25.85 -14.86
N GLU A 161 1.46 25.26 -14.65
CA GLU A 161 0.39 25.16 -15.64
C GLU A 161 -0.51 26.41 -15.71
N GLY A 162 -0.17 27.45 -14.95
CA GLY A 162 -0.85 28.74 -14.96
C GLY A 162 -2.12 28.80 -14.09
N TRP A 163 -2.26 27.90 -13.12
CA TRP A 163 -3.33 27.97 -12.13
C TRP A 163 -2.93 28.88 -10.97
N THR A 164 -3.93 29.57 -10.40
CA THR A 164 -3.81 30.17 -9.06
C THR A 164 -4.15 29.10 -8.04
N VAL A 165 -3.31 28.88 -7.03
CA VAL A 165 -3.48 27.80 -6.05
C VAL A 165 -3.64 28.37 -4.65
N GLU A 166 -4.71 27.97 -3.95
CA GLU A 166 -4.98 28.26 -2.55
C GLU A 166 -4.93 26.96 -1.71
N ARG A 167 -4.31 27.00 -0.53
CA ARG A 167 -4.30 25.86 0.41
C ARG A 167 -5.46 25.98 1.40
N LEU A 168 -6.33 24.97 1.44
CA LEU A 168 -7.50 24.94 2.31
C LEU A 168 -7.36 23.91 3.44
N GLY A 169 -6.96 22.69 3.11
CA GLY A 169 -6.79 21.55 4.02
C GLY A 169 -8.06 20.75 4.36
N LYS A 170 -9.27 21.30 4.16
CA LYS A 170 -10.56 20.57 4.16
C LYS A 170 -11.61 21.33 3.33
N PRO A 171 -12.52 20.66 2.61
CA PRO A 171 -12.68 19.20 2.48
C PRO A 171 -11.65 18.52 1.56
N TYR A 172 -10.75 19.30 0.96
CA TYR A 172 -9.61 18.88 0.14
C TYR A 172 -8.43 19.83 0.40
N ASP A 173 -7.25 19.49 -0.09
CA ASP A 173 -6.02 20.22 0.24
C ASP A 173 -5.85 21.53 -0.54
N LEU A 174 -6.00 21.49 -1.87
CA LEU A 174 -5.75 22.66 -2.73
C LEU A 174 -6.96 23.05 -3.58
N HIS A 175 -7.23 24.34 -3.65
CA HIS A 175 -8.18 24.94 -4.58
C HIS A 175 -7.43 25.63 -5.71
N CYS A 176 -7.59 25.12 -6.92
CA CYS A 176 -6.91 25.62 -8.11
C CYS A 176 -7.91 26.32 -9.02
N THR A 177 -7.63 27.57 -9.41
CA THR A 177 -8.48 28.35 -10.32
C THR A 177 -7.71 28.88 -11.51
N ARG A 178 -8.33 28.83 -12.69
CA ARG A 178 -7.76 29.38 -13.92
C ARG A 178 -8.88 29.92 -14.81
N GLY A 179 -9.08 31.23 -14.77
CA GLY A 179 -10.18 31.88 -15.48
C GLY A 179 -11.53 31.46 -14.91
N ARG A 180 -12.28 30.62 -15.64
CA ARG A 180 -13.56 30.03 -15.20
C ARG A 180 -13.45 28.57 -14.79
N GLU A 181 -12.28 27.97 -14.96
CA GLU A 181 -12.01 26.60 -14.55
C GLU A 181 -11.64 26.57 -13.05
N GLU A 182 -12.15 25.55 -12.38
CA GLU A 182 -11.86 25.24 -10.99
C GLU A 182 -11.49 23.76 -10.90
N ARG A 183 -10.44 23.45 -10.13
CA ARG A 183 -10.06 22.10 -9.74
C ARG A 183 -9.83 22.05 -8.24
N ARG A 184 -10.28 20.95 -7.64
CA ARG A 184 -10.08 20.64 -6.21
C ARG A 184 -9.08 19.51 -6.14
N VAL A 185 -8.03 19.64 -5.35
CA VAL A 185 -6.93 18.68 -5.36
C VAL A 185 -6.79 18.07 -3.99
N GLU A 186 -6.88 16.75 -3.95
CA GLU A 186 -6.50 15.94 -2.80
C GLU A 186 -5.05 15.50 -2.96
N VAL A 187 -4.20 15.74 -1.96
CA VAL A 187 -2.76 15.50 -2.04
C VAL A 187 -2.34 14.43 -1.03
N LYS A 188 -1.67 13.38 -1.50
CA LYS A 188 -1.19 12.28 -0.64
C LYS A 188 0.33 12.12 -0.77
N GLY A 189 1.02 11.97 0.35
CA GLY A 189 2.48 11.79 0.38
C GLY A 189 2.89 10.48 1.07
N THR A 190 3.87 9.76 0.50
CA THR A 190 4.44 8.55 1.09
C THR A 190 5.93 8.39 0.79
N THR A 191 6.67 7.68 1.66
CA THR A 191 8.08 7.31 1.43
C THR A 191 8.24 5.99 0.66
N GLY A 192 7.15 5.23 0.50
CA GLY A 192 7.11 3.97 -0.23
C GLY A 192 6.51 4.10 -1.63
N ALA A 193 6.16 2.96 -2.22
CA ALA A 193 5.44 2.88 -3.49
C ALA A 193 4.01 3.45 -3.36
N ALA A 194 3.47 3.99 -4.45
CA ALA A 194 2.10 4.52 -4.50
C ALA A 194 1.10 3.41 -4.88
N THR A 195 0.95 2.39 -4.04
CA THR A 195 0.01 1.28 -4.30
C THR A 195 -1.42 1.62 -3.93
N SER A 196 -1.59 2.25 -2.77
CA SER A 196 -2.87 2.64 -2.19
C SER A 196 -2.66 3.83 -1.25
N VAL A 197 -3.72 4.62 -1.05
CA VAL A 197 -3.73 5.78 -0.16
C VAL A 197 -4.92 5.69 0.78
N ASP A 198 -4.76 6.21 2.00
CA ASP A 198 -5.88 6.31 2.94
C ASP A 198 -6.77 7.51 2.55
N LEU A 199 -8.07 7.25 2.49
CA LEU A 199 -9.09 8.24 2.21
C LEU A 199 -10.12 8.28 3.34
N THR A 200 -10.59 9.48 3.68
CA THR A 200 -11.77 9.62 4.54
C THR A 200 -13.06 9.46 3.75
N ILE A 201 -14.17 9.15 4.43
CA ILE A 201 -15.49 9.07 3.78
C ILE A 201 -15.84 10.40 3.10
N ASN A 202 -15.51 11.53 3.75
CA ASN A 202 -15.76 12.85 3.19
C ASN A 202 -14.96 13.10 1.91
N GLU A 203 -13.71 12.66 1.83
CA GLU A 203 -12.90 12.74 0.60
C GLU A 203 -13.51 11.91 -0.54
N VAL A 204 -13.96 10.69 -0.23
CA VAL A 204 -14.62 9.80 -1.20
C VAL A 204 -15.91 10.43 -1.72
N GLU A 205 -16.77 10.91 -0.83
CA GLU A 205 -18.04 11.55 -1.21
C GLU A 205 -17.81 12.84 -1.99
N HIS A 206 -16.82 13.65 -1.59
CA HIS A 206 -16.47 14.89 -2.28
C HIS A 206 -15.98 14.65 -3.71
N ALA A 207 -15.15 13.63 -3.92
CA ALA A 207 -14.65 13.25 -5.25
C ALA A 207 -15.72 12.60 -6.14
N ARG A 208 -16.73 11.96 -5.55
CA ARG A 208 -17.84 11.33 -6.29
C ARG A 208 -18.95 12.29 -6.70
N ASP A 209 -19.03 13.46 -6.09
CA ASP A 209 -20.05 14.46 -6.41
C ASP A 209 -19.82 15.00 -7.84
N PRO A 210 -20.79 14.83 -8.77
CA PRO A 210 -20.66 15.31 -10.15
C PRO A 210 -20.50 16.83 -10.29
N GLN A 211 -20.79 17.61 -9.23
CA GLN A 211 -20.55 19.05 -9.20
C GLN A 211 -19.07 19.40 -8.96
N ASN A 212 -18.24 18.40 -8.65
CA ASN A 212 -16.86 18.59 -8.28
C ASN A 212 -15.91 18.02 -9.32
N THR A 213 -14.99 18.87 -9.79
CA THR A 213 -13.82 18.44 -10.56
C THR A 213 -12.67 18.24 -9.58
N VAL A 214 -12.39 16.99 -9.26
CA VAL A 214 -11.39 16.61 -8.25
C VAL A 214 -10.22 15.89 -8.91
N ASP A 215 -9.00 16.28 -8.56
CA ASP A 215 -7.78 15.58 -8.94
C ASP A 215 -7.15 14.94 -7.71
N LEU A 216 -6.59 13.74 -7.86
CA LEU A 216 -5.77 13.10 -6.83
C LEU A 216 -4.30 13.22 -7.22
N PHE A 217 -3.52 13.87 -6.36
CA PHE A 217 -2.09 14.10 -6.56
C PHE A 217 -1.27 13.34 -5.51
N VAL A 218 -0.69 12.21 -5.91
CA VAL A 218 0.10 11.35 -5.02
C VAL A 218 1.59 11.55 -5.28
N VAL A 219 2.36 11.79 -4.22
CA VAL A 219 3.82 11.86 -4.26
C VAL A 219 4.40 10.70 -3.45
N SER A 220 5.01 9.75 -4.15
CA SER A 220 5.66 8.56 -3.58
C SER A 220 7.17 8.67 -3.52
N ASP A 221 7.84 7.73 -2.85
CA ASP A 221 9.31 7.69 -2.69
C ASP A 221 9.92 9.02 -2.20
N ILE A 222 9.21 9.74 -1.33
CA ILE A 222 9.71 10.98 -0.72
C ILE A 222 10.90 10.66 0.19
N LYS A 223 12.02 11.35 -0.04
CA LYS A 223 13.21 11.28 0.82
C LYS A 223 12.97 12.12 2.05
N VAL A 224 13.27 11.56 3.23
CA VAL A 224 13.24 12.32 4.47
C VAL A 224 14.60 12.26 5.14
N ASP A 225 15.27 13.41 5.15
CA ASP A 225 16.52 13.61 5.87
C ASP A 225 16.22 13.98 7.33
N VAL A 226 16.87 13.29 8.26
CA VAL A 226 16.86 13.63 9.69
C VAL A 226 18.07 14.51 9.98
N ARG A 227 17.90 15.83 9.99
CA ARG A 227 18.96 16.77 10.40
C ARG A 227 18.47 17.55 11.61
N THR A 228 19.02 17.24 12.78
CA THR A 228 18.86 17.96 14.06
C THR A 228 17.44 18.50 14.31
N ASP A 229 16.60 17.69 14.97
CA ASP A 229 15.28 18.04 15.53
C ASP A 229 14.17 18.47 14.54
N SER A 230 14.49 18.50 13.23
CA SER A 230 13.56 18.77 12.13
C SER A 230 13.75 17.77 10.98
N TYR A 231 12.64 17.38 10.35
CA TYR A 231 12.65 16.52 9.16
C TYR A 231 12.63 17.40 7.92
N THR A 232 13.55 17.16 6.98
CA THR A 232 13.52 17.80 5.66
C THR A 232 13.12 16.76 4.62
N ALA A 233 12.00 17.00 3.93
CA ALA A 233 11.55 16.15 2.85
C ALA A 233 12.04 16.66 1.49
N SER A 234 12.33 15.75 0.55
CA SER A 234 12.77 16.10 -0.81
C SER A 234 12.50 14.99 -1.82
N GLY A 235 12.58 15.33 -3.10
CA GLY A 235 12.39 14.36 -4.20
C GLY A 235 10.96 13.83 -4.28
N GLY A 236 10.82 12.59 -4.70
CA GLY A 236 9.54 11.92 -4.87
C GLY A 236 9.11 11.75 -6.32
N ARG A 237 8.14 10.87 -6.55
CA ARG A 237 7.56 10.52 -7.84
C ARG A 237 6.07 10.87 -7.84
N VAL A 238 5.62 11.51 -8.91
CA VAL A 238 4.23 11.98 -9.01
C VAL A 238 3.39 10.95 -9.74
N LEU A 239 2.27 10.59 -9.13
CA LEU A 239 1.10 9.98 -9.78
C LEU A 239 -0.05 10.99 -9.68
N HIS A 240 -0.53 11.46 -10.82
CA HIS A 240 -1.59 12.48 -10.88
C HIS A 240 -2.77 11.93 -11.66
N LEU A 241 -3.88 11.71 -10.95
CA LEU A 241 -5.15 11.29 -11.52
C LEU A 241 -6.03 12.53 -11.70
N HIS A 242 -6.33 12.87 -12.94
CA HIS A 242 -7.21 13.97 -13.30
C HIS A 242 -8.66 13.50 -13.29
N ASP A 243 -9.58 14.39 -12.89
CA ASP A 243 -11.03 14.11 -12.87
C ASP A 243 -11.34 12.80 -12.12
N TRP A 244 -10.62 12.59 -11.03
CA TRP A 244 -10.60 11.38 -10.24
C TRP A 244 -11.89 11.23 -9.44
N ALA A 245 -12.51 10.06 -9.59
CA ALA A 245 -13.58 9.59 -8.73
C ALA A 245 -13.25 8.15 -8.29
N PRO A 246 -13.13 7.87 -6.97
CA PRO A 246 -12.80 6.53 -6.50
C PRO A 246 -13.93 5.54 -6.80
N ALA A 247 -13.62 4.50 -7.59
CA ALA A 247 -14.56 3.41 -7.85
C ALA A 247 -14.77 2.56 -6.59
N GLU A 248 -15.96 1.98 -6.44
CA GLU A 248 -16.29 1.18 -5.26
C GLU A 248 -15.42 -0.07 -5.14
N GLU A 249 -15.03 -0.66 -6.28
CA GLU A 249 -14.13 -1.81 -6.33
C GLU A 249 -12.70 -1.52 -5.85
N ASP A 250 -12.25 -0.27 -5.88
CA ASP A 250 -10.91 0.13 -5.46
C ASP A 250 -10.83 0.55 -3.98
N LEU A 251 -11.95 0.52 -3.24
CA LEU A 251 -12.00 0.94 -1.85
C LEU A 251 -12.04 -0.27 -0.90
N ARG A 252 -11.20 -0.25 0.15
CA ARG A 252 -11.30 -1.20 1.27
C ARG A 252 -11.62 -0.44 2.56
N PRO A 253 -12.69 -0.81 3.30
CA PRO A 253 -12.97 -0.18 4.59
C PRO A 253 -11.84 -0.42 5.60
N ARG A 254 -11.40 0.64 6.30
CA ARG A 254 -10.29 0.59 7.28
C ARG A 254 -10.68 1.08 8.68
N ALA A 255 -11.65 1.98 8.75
CA ALA A 255 -12.12 2.59 10.00
C ALA A 255 -13.64 2.49 10.11
N PHE A 256 -14.13 2.40 11.34
CA PHE A 256 -15.56 2.36 11.65
C PHE A 256 -15.90 3.41 12.70
N GLU A 257 -17.08 3.99 12.58
CA GLU A 257 -17.68 4.80 13.64
C GLU A 257 -18.50 3.89 14.59
N TYR A 258 -18.37 4.08 15.90
CA TYR A 258 -19.12 3.33 16.91
C TYR A 258 -20.14 4.21 17.62
N ARG A 259 -21.41 3.79 17.60
CA ARG A 259 -22.49 4.43 18.36
C ARG A 259 -22.57 3.85 19.77
N LEU A 260 -22.42 4.70 20.79
CA LEU A 260 -22.58 4.29 22.18
C LEU A 260 -24.05 3.95 22.49
N PRO A 261 -24.33 2.90 23.30
CA PRO A 261 -25.70 2.59 23.72
C PRO A 261 -26.25 3.69 24.64
N LEU A 262 -27.57 3.93 24.58
CA LEU A 262 -28.27 4.72 25.59
C LEU A 262 -28.39 3.87 26.86
N ALA A 263 -28.02 4.46 28.01
CA ALA A 263 -28.14 3.83 29.32
C ALA A 263 -29.61 3.70 29.76
#